data_AF-A0A3C0CUV2-F1
#
_entry.id   AF-A0A3C0CUV2-F1
#
_cell.length_a   1.000
_cell.length_b   1.000
_cell.length_c   1.000
_cell.angle_alpha   90.00
_cell.angle_beta   90.00
_cell.angle_gamma   90.00
#
_symmetry.space_group_name_H-M   'P 1'
#
loop_
_entity.id
_entity.type
_entity.pdbx_description
1 polymer ?
#
loop_
_entity_poly.entity_id
_entity_poly.type
_entity_poly.pdbx_seq_one_letter_code
_entity_poly.pdbx_strand_id
1 'polypeptide(L)'
;HIPVERSCFAMVVKGQDLAGLYYGTPEDAWSSAAALSDKVHITYKDHPFHTVLSCAPAMYDDLWTGGKCMYKLEPVVADGGKLIIYGP
;
A
#
# COMPACT_ATOMS: atom_id res chain seq x y z
N HIS A 1 17.13 21.35 4.68
CA HIS A 1 16.12 21.57 5.73
C HIS A 1 15.67 23.02 5.64
N ILE A 2 14.38 23.29 5.45
CA ILE A 2 13.86 24.68 5.39
C ILE A 2 13.50 25.08 6.83
N PRO A 3 14.06 26.18 7.38
CA PRO A 3 13.91 26.54 8.80
C PRO A 3 12.58 27.25 9.06
N VAL A 4 11.47 26.55 8.82
CA VAL A 4 10.12 27.01 9.08
C VAL A 4 9.35 25.95 9.85
N GLU A 5 8.34 26.36 10.60
CA GLU A 5 7.42 25.44 11.23
C GLU A 5 6.68 24.63 10.16
N ARG A 6 6.56 23.31 10.39
CA ARG A 6 5.92 22.38 9.46
C ARG A 6 4.82 21.63 10.20
N SER A 7 3.64 21.62 9.61
CA SER A 7 2.48 20.87 10.07
C SER A 7 2.02 19.89 9.00
N CYS A 8 1.50 18.74 9.40
CA CYS A 8 0.99 17.70 8.51
C CYS A 8 -0.32 17.11 9.04
N PHE A 9 -1.28 16.90 8.15
CA PHE A 9 -2.41 16.00 8.36
C PHE A 9 -2.13 14.70 7.60
N ALA A 10 -1.98 13.59 8.32
CA ALA A 10 -1.74 12.28 7.73
C ALA A 10 -3.02 11.42 7.86
N MET A 11 -3.60 11.06 6.71
CA MET A 11 -4.84 10.29 6.61
C MET A 11 -4.54 8.80 6.36
N VAL A 12 -5.32 7.94 7.00
CA VAL A 12 -5.36 6.50 6.72
C VAL A 12 -6.76 6.17 6.20
N VAL A 13 -6.84 5.71 4.95
CA VAL A 13 -8.10 5.41 4.27
C VAL A 13 -8.10 3.95 3.85
N LYS A 14 -9.18 3.22 4.21
CA LYS A 14 -9.38 1.83 3.80
C LYS A 14 -10.60 1.76 2.90
N GLY A 15 -10.39 1.52 1.61
CA GLY A 15 -11.46 1.63 0.62
C GLY A 15 -11.93 3.07 0.49
N GLN A 16 -13.18 3.34 0.87
CA GLN A 16 -13.75 4.70 0.88
C GLN A 16 -13.88 5.29 2.30
N ASP A 17 -13.53 4.52 3.34
CA ASP A 17 -13.73 4.92 4.73
C ASP A 17 -12.45 5.52 5.34
N LEU A 18 -12.63 6.52 6.20
CA LEU A 18 -11.55 7.09 7.02
C LEU A 18 -11.27 6.17 8.21
N ALA A 19 -10.12 5.51 8.20
CA ALA A 19 -9.67 4.68 9.31
C ALA A 19 -8.96 5.49 10.41
N GLY A 20 -8.32 6.61 10.05
CA GLY A 20 -7.67 7.51 11.01
C GLY A 20 -7.17 8.81 10.37
N LEU A 21 -7.06 9.86 11.20
CA LEU A 21 -6.50 11.16 10.84
C LEU A 21 -5.59 11.63 11.99
N TYR A 22 -4.33 11.93 11.66
CA TYR A 22 -3.31 12.35 12.61
C TYR A 22 -2.79 13.74 12.23
N TYR A 23 -2.53 14.58 13.22
CA TYR A 23 -2.00 15.93 13.05
C TYR A 23 -0.77 16.15 13.91
N GLY A 24 0.23 16.85 13.38
CA GLY A 24 1.46 17.22 14.10
C GLY A 24 2.57 17.63 13.15
N THR A 25 3.82 17.43 13.57
CA THR A 25 4.96 17.50 12.64
C THR A 25 4.79 16.44 11.53
N PRO A 26 5.33 16.65 10.31
CA PRO A 26 5.33 15.63 9.28
C PRO A 26 5.84 14.27 9.75
N GLU A 27 6.89 14.27 10.56
CA GLU A 27 7.53 13.07 11.09
C GLU A 27 6.60 12.31 12.06
N ASP A 28 5.99 13.01 13.03
CA ASP A 28 5.13 12.39 14.04
C ASP A 28 3.78 11.94 13.47
N ALA A 29 3.17 12.79 12.62
CA ALA A 29 1.89 12.48 11.99
C ALA A 29 2.03 11.27 11.05
N TRP A 30 3.10 11.23 10.25
CA TRP A 30 3.39 10.10 9.36
C TRP A 30 3.65 8.81 10.14
N SER A 31 4.48 8.87 11.17
CA SER A 31 4.77 7.71 12.03
C SER A 31 3.49 7.11 12.63
N SER A 32 2.61 7.97 13.14
CA SER A 32 1.32 7.54 13.71
C SER A 32 0.38 6.94 12.67
N ALA A 33 0.28 7.55 11.48
CA ALA A 33 -0.53 7.03 10.38
C ALA A 33 0.02 5.70 9.84
N ALA A 34 1.34 5.55 9.75
CA ALA A 34 1.99 4.32 9.32
C ALA A 34 1.72 3.16 10.29
N ALA A 35 1.75 3.41 11.60
CA ALA A 35 1.44 2.41 12.62
C ALA A 35 -0.02 1.91 12.57
N LEU A 36 -0.97 2.76 12.16
CA LEU A 36 -2.35 2.31 11.88
C LEU A 36 -2.43 1.57 10.55
N SER A 37 -1.78 2.09 9.50
CA SER A 37 -1.73 1.49 8.16
C SER A 37 -1.23 0.05 8.20
N ASP A 38 -0.18 -0.23 8.97
CA ASP A 38 0.35 -1.58 9.24
C ASP A 38 -0.75 -2.58 9.63
N LYS A 39 -1.65 -2.17 10.52
CA LYS A 39 -2.73 -3.01 11.04
C LYS A 39 -3.89 -3.21 10.06
N VAL A 40 -4.12 -2.25 9.15
CA VAL A 40 -5.36 -2.21 8.34
C VAL A 40 -5.16 -2.48 6.85
N HIS A 41 -3.93 -2.34 6.34
CA HIS A 41 -3.59 -2.48 4.92
C HIS A 41 -2.73 -3.71 4.60
N ILE A 42 -2.27 -4.45 5.59
CA ILE A 42 -1.51 -5.69 5.38
C ILE A 42 -2.45 -6.88 5.54
N THR A 43 -2.45 -7.77 4.55
CA THR A 43 -3.12 -9.07 4.65
C THR A 43 -2.06 -10.16 4.66
N TYR A 44 -1.93 -10.85 5.79
CA TYR A 44 -0.99 -11.95 5.93
C TYR A 44 -1.55 -13.24 5.33
N LYS A 45 -0.65 -14.11 4.89
CA LYS A 45 -0.94 -15.45 4.36
C LYS A 45 0.02 -16.43 5.03
N ASP A 46 -0.50 -17.60 5.39
CA ASP A 46 0.27 -18.61 6.13
C ASP A 46 1.30 -19.35 5.26
N HIS A 47 1.12 -19.30 3.94
CA HIS A 47 2.01 -19.94 2.98
C HIS A 47 2.05 -19.16 1.66
N PRO A 48 3.12 -19.30 0.87
CA PRO A 48 3.18 -18.75 -0.47
C PRO A 48 2.29 -19.56 -1.45
N PHE A 49 2.00 -18.96 -2.60
CA PHE A 49 1.17 -19.54 -3.67
C PHE A 49 1.98 -19.70 -4.95
N HIS A 50 1.82 -20.82 -5.65
CA HIS A 50 2.46 -21.03 -6.95
C HIS A 50 1.96 -20.03 -8.00
N THR A 51 0.66 -19.70 -8.03
CA THR A 51 0.08 -18.78 -9.01
C THR A 51 -0.81 -17.76 -8.32
N VAL A 52 -0.57 -16.47 -8.59
CA VAL A 52 -1.37 -15.35 -8.08
C VAL A 52 -1.89 -14.52 -9.26
N LEU A 53 -3.19 -14.19 -9.24
CA LEU A 53 -3.81 -13.28 -10.19
C LEU A 53 -4.04 -11.93 -9.50
N SER A 54 -3.43 -10.88 -10.02
CA SER A 54 -3.63 -9.49 -9.60
C SER A 54 -4.48 -8.75 -10.62
N CYS A 55 -5.66 -8.32 -10.22
CA CYS A 55 -6.49 -7.44 -11.05
C CYS A 55 -6.08 -5.99 -10.79
N ALA A 56 -5.48 -5.35 -11.79
CA ALA A 56 -5.12 -3.94 -11.71
C ALA A 56 -6.42 -3.10 -11.65
N PRO A 57 -6.53 -2.17 -10.68
CA PRO A 57 -7.66 -1.25 -10.63
C PRO A 57 -7.62 -0.31 -11.84
N ALA A 58 -8.79 0.14 -12.30
CA ALA A 58 -8.93 1.01 -13.46
C ALA A 58 -8.18 2.36 -13.36
N MET A 59 -7.76 2.75 -12.16
CA MET A 59 -6.95 3.96 -11.93
C MET A 59 -5.47 3.78 -12.28
N TYR A 60 -5.01 2.56 -12.56
CA TYR A 60 -3.66 2.29 -13.05
C TYR A 60 -3.71 2.24 -14.56
N ASP A 61 -3.34 3.35 -15.20
CA ASP A 61 -3.49 3.61 -16.62
C ASP A 61 -2.22 3.31 -17.44
N ASP A 62 -1.11 3.01 -16.76
CA ASP A 62 0.16 2.72 -17.39
C ASP A 62 0.87 1.54 -16.71
N LEU A 63 1.94 1.05 -17.35
CA LEU A 63 2.73 -0.05 -16.82
C LEU A 63 3.42 0.32 -15.49
N TRP A 64 3.73 1.60 -15.29
CA TRP A 64 4.41 2.09 -14.09
C TRP A 64 3.54 1.94 -12.85
N THR A 65 2.28 2.37 -12.94
CA THR A 65 1.24 2.22 -11.92
C THR A 65 0.72 0.78 -11.84
N GLY A 66 0.65 0.06 -12.97
CA GLY A 66 0.36 -1.37 -13.01
C GLY A 66 1.38 -2.20 -12.22
N GLY A 67 2.66 -1.81 -12.25
CA GLY A 67 3.75 -2.42 -11.49
C GLY A 67 3.51 -2.48 -9.97
N LYS A 68 2.58 -1.68 -9.43
CA LYS A 68 2.17 -1.76 -8.03
C LYS A 68 1.51 -3.09 -7.65
N CYS A 69 0.90 -3.76 -8.62
CA CYS A 69 0.41 -5.12 -8.46
C CYS A 69 1.54 -6.10 -8.16
N MET A 70 2.72 -5.88 -8.76
CA MET A 70 3.89 -6.74 -8.58
C MET A 70 4.40 -6.70 -7.15
N TYR A 71 4.87 -5.53 -6.70
CA TYR A 71 5.54 -5.44 -5.40
C TYR A 71 4.60 -5.66 -4.20
N LYS A 72 3.27 -5.55 -4.38
CA LYS A 72 2.30 -5.86 -3.32
C LYS A 72 2.06 -7.35 -3.15
N LEU A 73 2.23 -8.16 -4.19
CA LEU A 73 1.85 -9.57 -4.21
C LEU A 73 3.04 -10.51 -4.35
N GLU A 74 4.19 -10.05 -4.82
CA GLU A 74 5.44 -10.83 -4.84
C GLU A 74 5.72 -11.54 -3.51
N PRO A 75 5.56 -10.92 -2.31
CA PRO A 75 5.89 -11.58 -1.04
C PRO A 75 5.09 -12.86 -0.75
N VAL A 76 3.98 -13.09 -1.45
CA VAL A 76 3.14 -14.29 -1.30
C VAL A 76 3.25 -15.24 -2.49
N VAL A 77 4.16 -15.00 -3.44
CA VAL A 77 4.43 -15.91 -4.56
C VAL A 77 5.54 -16.89 -4.15
N ALA A 78 5.33 -18.17 -4.41
CA ALA A 78 6.34 -19.20 -4.15
C ALA A 78 7.52 -19.06 -5.12
N ASP A 79 8.71 -19.53 -4.73
CA ASP A 79 9.87 -19.59 -5.63
C ASP A 79 9.53 -20.36 -6.91
N GLY A 80 9.86 -19.77 -8.07
CA GLY A 80 9.47 -20.32 -9.39
C GLY A 80 7.98 -20.17 -9.72
N GLY A 81 7.21 -19.53 -8.86
CA GLY A 81 5.80 -19.23 -9.06
C GLY A 81 5.56 -18.11 -10.07
N LYS A 82 4.28 -17.82 -10.30
CA LYS A 82 3.80 -16.92 -11.34
C LYS A 82 2.85 -15.89 -10.77
N LEU A 83 3.17 -14.62 -10.99
CA LEU A 83 2.26 -13.49 -10.79
C LEU A 83 1.72 -13.01 -12.13
N ILE A 84 0.40 -13.05 -12.30
CA ILE A 84 -0.29 -12.55 -13.49
C ILE A 84 -0.91 -11.20 -13.12
N ILE A 85 -0.53 -10.13 -13.84
CA ILE A 85 -1.17 -8.82 -13.72
C ILE A 85 -2.20 -8.71 -14.85
N TYR A 86 -3.47 -8.57 -14.49
CA TYR A 86 -4.56 -8.33 -15.41
C TYR A 86 -4.98 -6.86 -15.36
N GLY A 87 -4.60 -6.09 -16.38
CA GLY A 87 -5.08 -4.73 -16.63
C GLY A 87 -5.98 -4.75 -17.87
N PRO A 88 -7.30 -4.62 -17.74
CA PRO A 88 -8.24 -4.60 -18.87
C PRO A 88 -8.17 -3.31 -19.69
#